data_AF-A0A8T2B6M3-F1
#
_entry.id   AF-A0A8T2B6M3-F1
#
_cell.length_a   1.000
_cell.length_b   1.000
_cell.length_c   1.000
_cell.angle_alpha   90.00
_cell.angle_beta   90.00
_cell.angle_gamma   90.00
#
_symmetry.space_group_name_H-M   'P 1'
#
loop_
_entity.id
_entity.type
_entity.pdbx_description
1 polymer ?
#
loop_
_entity_poly.entity_id
_entity_poly.type
_entity_poly.pdbx_seq_one_letter_code
_entity_poly.pdbx_strand_id
1 'polypeptide(L)'
;MALSMEFGFSIGSCFKAPNPPVLISASPKKINFTLTRRSKSFLFRVSAVSYKEFAESALEETKKRIVLEPSHLQEKYSSMTGLDGETELQMLAFKSSKIRLLRSMVIENETMQVFDFAGFMEPEYDTPIFCANFFTSANVNIVVLDLNPLHQLTDQTDYQEKYYNKIMSIYHKYAETFPWGGKLTGESIKFFSPLVMWTRFSSSQEKHKALFSAFLEYYQAWLEMTNQVREEMEPSQVRANCEAQHKYLTWRAQKDPGHGLLKRLVGEAKAKEMLRDFLFNGVDELGKKTFIDYFPEYQTEDGTVSDKRSIIGKSYETRPWDLTGQFIG
;
A
#
# COMPACT_ATOMS: atom_id res chain seq x y z
N MET A 1 74.84 1.19 0.90
CA MET A 1 73.51 1.65 1.37
C MET A 1 72.62 0.42 1.38
N ALA A 2 72.18 -0.19 2.50
CA ALA A 2 72.13 0.24 3.91
C ALA A 2 71.35 1.56 4.10
N LEU A 3 70.33 1.68 4.97
CA LEU A 3 69.80 0.78 6.02
C LEU A 3 68.31 0.40 5.71
N SER A 4 67.63 -0.62 6.25
CA SER A 4 67.82 -1.58 7.37
C SER A 4 67.57 -1.09 8.81
N MET A 5 66.33 -1.19 9.31
CA MET A 5 66.10 -1.67 10.69
C MET A 5 64.65 -2.12 10.95
N GLU A 6 64.49 -3.39 11.33
CA GLU A 6 63.45 -3.81 12.28
C GLU A 6 63.93 -3.50 13.71
N PHE A 7 63.03 -3.51 14.71
CA PHE A 7 63.25 -4.23 15.98
C PHE A 7 61.98 -4.24 16.85
N GLY A 8 61.82 -5.27 17.69
CA GLY A 8 60.84 -5.30 18.78
C GLY A 8 61.24 -6.24 19.93
N PHE A 9 60.93 -5.85 21.18
CA PHE A 9 60.92 -6.62 22.45
C PHE A 9 59.92 -5.91 23.41
N SER A 10 59.11 -6.50 24.31
CA SER A 10 58.88 -7.87 24.84
C SER A 10 59.55 -8.19 26.20
N ILE A 11 58.71 -8.62 27.18
CA ILE A 11 59.00 -9.10 28.57
C ILE A 11 59.54 -7.99 29.51
N GLY A 12 59.20 -7.84 30.81
CA GLY A 12 58.32 -8.56 31.77
C GLY A 12 57.85 -7.56 32.87
N SER A 13 57.72 -7.84 34.18
CA SER A 13 57.82 -9.06 35.00
C SER A 13 57.18 -8.83 36.40
N CYS A 14 57.09 -9.85 37.27
CA CYS A 14 56.35 -9.85 38.55
C CYS A 14 57.08 -9.26 39.78
N PHE A 15 56.33 -8.97 40.85
CA PHE A 15 56.73 -9.17 42.26
C PHE A 15 55.58 -9.78 43.11
N LYS A 16 55.85 -10.22 44.35
CA LYS A 16 55.02 -11.19 45.12
C LYS A 16 54.52 -10.68 46.50
N ALA A 17 53.52 -11.41 47.02
CA ALA A 17 52.79 -11.23 48.29
C ALA A 17 53.63 -11.38 49.58
N PRO A 18 52.99 -11.19 50.76
CA PRO A 18 52.82 -12.33 51.68
C PRO A 18 51.37 -12.57 52.18
N ASN A 19 51.20 -13.60 53.02
CA ASN A 19 49.94 -14.25 53.46
C ASN A 19 50.12 -14.73 54.94
N PRO A 20 49.15 -15.40 55.63
CA PRO A 20 47.76 -15.73 55.27
C PRO A 20 46.74 -14.88 56.10
N PRO A 21 46.02 -15.29 57.18
CA PRO A 21 45.94 -16.55 57.95
C PRO A 21 44.71 -17.43 57.55
N VAL A 22 44.13 -18.20 58.50
CA VAL A 22 43.02 -19.15 58.28
C VAL A 22 41.93 -18.99 59.36
N LEU A 23 40.65 -19.17 59.00
CA LEU A 23 39.55 -19.47 59.93
C LEU A 23 38.45 -20.27 59.22
N ILE A 24 37.78 -21.19 59.94
CA ILE A 24 36.81 -22.17 59.41
C ILE A 24 35.43 -21.91 60.03
N SER A 25 34.36 -21.82 59.22
CA SER A 25 33.00 -22.14 59.70
C SER A 25 31.97 -22.44 58.57
N ALA A 26 30.99 -23.27 58.97
CA ALA A 26 29.65 -23.54 58.44
C ALA A 26 29.21 -23.05 57.03
N SER A 27 28.69 -24.00 56.23
CA SER A 27 27.89 -23.72 55.03
C SER A 27 26.41 -23.43 55.36
N PRO A 28 25.73 -22.61 54.55
CA PRO A 28 24.32 -22.80 54.23
C PRO A 28 24.12 -23.13 52.74
N LYS A 29 23.11 -23.96 52.43
CA LYS A 29 22.79 -24.38 51.05
C LYS A 29 22.32 -23.20 50.20
N LYS A 30 23.01 -22.91 49.08
CA LYS A 30 22.48 -22.04 48.02
C LYS A 30 21.78 -22.87 46.94
N ILE A 31 20.61 -22.43 46.52
CA ILE A 31 19.84 -23.02 45.42
C ILE A 31 20.40 -22.47 44.10
N ASN A 32 20.86 -23.35 43.22
CA ASN A 32 21.38 -22.96 41.90
C ASN A 32 20.24 -22.64 40.93
N PHE A 33 19.84 -21.37 40.85
CA PHE A 33 19.08 -20.87 39.70
C PHE A 33 20.02 -20.75 38.48
N THR A 34 20.11 -21.80 37.68
CA THR A 34 20.71 -21.74 36.34
C THR A 34 19.83 -20.88 35.44
N LEU A 35 20.11 -19.58 35.40
CA LEU A 35 19.42 -18.63 34.53
C LEU A 35 19.85 -18.87 33.06
N THR A 36 19.23 -19.84 32.41
CA THR A 36 19.46 -20.13 30.98
C THR A 36 19.05 -18.91 30.16
N ARG A 37 20.04 -18.09 29.78
CA ARG A 37 19.87 -16.88 28.98
C ARG A 37 19.52 -17.24 27.52
N ARG A 38 18.30 -17.77 27.31
CA ARG A 38 17.70 -17.87 25.98
C ARG A 38 17.76 -16.47 25.37
N SER A 39 18.45 -16.35 24.24
CA SER A 39 18.34 -15.15 23.41
C SER A 39 16.90 -15.07 22.92
N LYS A 40 16.08 -14.23 23.55
CA LYS A 40 14.84 -13.78 22.93
C LYS A 40 15.25 -12.89 21.78
N SER A 41 15.21 -13.41 20.56
CA SER A 41 15.05 -12.58 19.38
C SER A 41 13.83 -11.69 19.63
N PHE A 42 14.03 -10.38 19.68
CA PHE A 42 12.93 -9.43 19.72
C PHE A 42 12.23 -9.50 18.36
N LEU A 43 11.18 -10.31 18.28
CA LEU A 43 10.19 -10.24 17.21
C LEU A 43 9.59 -8.84 17.26
N PHE A 44 9.93 -8.02 16.28
CA PHE A 44 9.31 -6.72 16.05
C PHE A 44 7.88 -6.95 15.56
N ARG A 45 6.96 -7.09 16.52
CA ARG A 45 5.52 -7.13 16.28
C ARG A 45 5.11 -5.83 15.58
N VAL A 46 4.35 -5.93 14.50
CA VAL A 46 3.96 -4.78 13.65
C VAL A 46 2.95 -3.83 14.33
N SER A 47 2.58 -4.08 15.59
CA SER A 47 1.53 -3.37 16.34
C SER A 47 1.88 -1.95 16.81
N ALA A 48 2.35 -1.09 15.90
CA ALA A 48 2.45 0.36 16.06
C ALA A 48 1.29 1.11 15.37
N VAL A 49 0.47 0.40 14.60
CA VAL A 49 -0.66 0.89 13.79
C VAL A 49 -1.78 -0.15 13.82
N SER A 50 -3.02 0.28 13.55
CA SER A 50 -4.09 -0.58 13.07
C SER A 50 -4.69 0.04 11.80
N TYR A 51 -4.65 -0.66 10.67
CA TYR A 51 -5.33 -0.20 9.46
C TYR A 51 -6.86 -0.35 9.51
N LYS A 52 -7.39 -0.95 10.58
CA LYS A 52 -8.83 -0.99 10.87
C LYS A 52 -9.33 0.43 11.22
N GLU A 53 -8.53 1.18 12.00
CA GLU A 53 -8.78 2.59 12.34
C GLU A 53 -8.84 3.51 11.10
N PHE A 54 -8.07 3.20 10.05
CA PHE A 54 -8.10 3.92 8.77
C PHE A 54 -9.42 3.68 8.04
N ALA A 55 -9.89 2.42 7.94
CA ALA A 55 -11.18 2.10 7.35
C ALA A 55 -12.34 2.74 8.13
N GLU A 56 -12.33 2.62 9.45
CA GLU A 56 -13.35 3.18 10.35
C GLU A 56 -13.46 4.70 10.22
N SER A 57 -12.33 5.41 10.29
CA SER A 57 -12.27 6.87 10.16
C SER A 57 -12.77 7.37 8.80
N ALA A 58 -12.43 6.67 7.71
CA ALA A 58 -12.95 6.99 6.38
C ALA A 58 -14.47 6.76 6.29
N LEU A 59 -14.99 5.68 6.87
CA LEU A 59 -16.43 5.41 6.90
C LEU A 59 -17.19 6.43 7.76
N GLU A 60 -16.61 6.92 8.86
CA GLU A 60 -17.16 8.04 9.62
C GLU A 60 -17.16 9.35 8.82
N GLU A 61 -16.05 9.73 8.19
CA GLU A 61 -15.99 10.92 7.33
C GLU A 61 -16.99 10.86 6.17
N THR A 62 -17.23 9.66 5.63
CA THR A 62 -18.24 9.46 4.59
C THR A 62 -19.64 9.68 5.14
N LYS A 63 -20.01 9.03 6.25
CA LYS A 63 -21.34 9.11 6.88
C LYS A 63 -21.74 10.52 7.31
N LYS A 64 -20.78 11.43 7.54
CA LYS A 64 -21.03 12.86 7.83
C LYS A 64 -21.57 13.64 6.64
N ARG A 65 -21.44 13.12 5.40
CA ARG A 65 -21.73 13.83 4.14
C ARG A 65 -22.59 13.03 3.16
N ILE A 66 -22.49 11.71 3.19
CA ILE A 66 -23.03 10.76 2.21
C ILE A 66 -23.70 9.60 2.94
N VAL A 67 -24.92 9.24 2.55
CA VAL A 67 -25.61 8.05 3.06
C VAL A 67 -24.97 6.81 2.46
N LEU A 68 -24.40 5.93 3.29
CA LEU A 68 -23.85 4.65 2.88
C LEU A 68 -24.84 3.52 3.17
N GLU A 69 -25.05 2.68 2.15
CA GLU A 69 -25.75 1.40 2.25
C GLU A 69 -24.73 0.25 2.19
N PRO A 70 -24.94 -0.89 2.88
CA PRO A 70 -24.15 -2.08 2.63
C PRO A 70 -24.24 -2.52 1.15
N SER A 71 -23.12 -2.94 0.58
CA SER A 71 -23.12 -3.63 -0.71
C SER A 71 -23.50 -5.09 -0.52
N HIS A 72 -24.14 -5.71 -1.52
CA HIS A 72 -24.41 -7.15 -1.56
C HIS A 72 -23.12 -7.98 -1.38
N LEU A 73 -21.96 -7.44 -1.79
CA LEU A 73 -20.65 -8.04 -1.56
C LEU A 73 -20.34 -8.27 -0.07
N GLN A 74 -20.91 -7.47 0.84
CA GLN A 74 -20.68 -7.58 2.28
C GLN A 74 -21.17 -8.91 2.88
N GLU A 75 -22.19 -9.54 2.27
CA GLU A 75 -22.70 -10.86 2.67
C GLU A 75 -21.70 -11.98 2.33
N LYS A 76 -20.97 -11.84 1.22
CA LYS A 76 -19.99 -12.80 0.70
C LYS A 76 -18.58 -12.55 1.23
N TYR A 77 -18.24 -11.30 1.55
CA TYR A 77 -16.92 -10.84 1.93
C TYR A 77 -17.01 -9.95 3.18
N SER A 78 -16.73 -10.52 4.34
CA SER A 78 -16.80 -9.86 5.65
C SER A 78 -15.56 -10.11 6.49
N SER A 79 -15.28 -11.37 6.84
CA SER A 79 -13.99 -11.78 7.40
C SER A 79 -13.62 -13.21 7.01
N MET A 80 -12.32 -13.51 7.01
CA MET A 80 -11.80 -14.85 6.82
C MET A 80 -10.40 -15.00 7.45
N THR A 81 -10.05 -16.23 7.82
CA THR A 81 -8.69 -16.59 8.24
C THR A 81 -7.89 -17.08 7.04
N GLY A 82 -6.59 -16.80 7.02
CA GLY A 82 -5.65 -17.38 6.05
C GLY A 82 -5.44 -18.88 6.24
N LEU A 83 -4.83 -19.53 5.24
CA LEU A 83 -4.46 -20.94 5.25
C LEU A 83 -3.40 -21.31 6.31
N ASP A 84 -2.76 -20.30 6.92
CA ASP A 84 -1.85 -20.44 8.06
C ASP A 84 -2.59 -20.57 9.41
N GLY A 85 -3.87 -20.21 9.48
CA GLY A 85 -4.64 -20.15 10.73
C GLY A 85 -4.30 -18.95 11.64
N GLU A 86 -3.37 -18.08 11.22
CA GLU A 86 -2.80 -16.98 12.02
C GLU A 86 -3.04 -15.59 11.40
N THR A 87 -3.22 -15.52 10.08
CA THR A 87 -3.53 -14.27 9.37
C THR A 87 -5.04 -14.01 9.34
N GLU A 88 -5.46 -12.83 9.82
CA GLU A 88 -6.83 -12.34 9.66
C GLU A 88 -6.95 -11.49 8.39
N LEU A 89 -8.04 -11.67 7.63
CA LEU A 89 -8.47 -10.78 6.57
C LEU A 89 -9.87 -10.25 6.92
N GLN A 90 -10.02 -8.93 7.02
CA GLN A 90 -11.30 -8.24 7.24
C GLN A 90 -11.66 -7.41 6.00
N MET A 91 -12.93 -7.41 5.62
CA MET A 91 -13.45 -6.84 4.37
C MET A 91 -14.73 -6.07 4.62
N LEU A 92 -14.79 -4.83 4.15
CA LEU A 92 -16.00 -4.00 4.21
C LEU A 92 -16.37 -3.53 2.81
N ALA A 93 -17.66 -3.52 2.48
CA ALA A 93 -18.17 -3.06 1.19
C ALA A 93 -19.51 -2.30 1.32
N PHE A 94 -19.52 -1.07 0.83
CA PHE A 94 -20.67 -0.16 0.84
C PHE A 94 -20.91 0.44 -0.55
N LYS A 95 -22.10 1.01 -0.74
CA LYS A 95 -22.49 1.79 -1.91
C LYS A 95 -23.24 3.06 -1.49
N SER A 96 -23.45 3.97 -2.43
CA SER A 96 -24.30 5.15 -2.29
C SER A 96 -24.82 5.58 -3.67
N SER A 97 -25.69 6.58 -3.75
CA SER A 97 -26.29 7.05 -5.01
C SER A 97 -25.28 7.50 -6.07
N LYS A 98 -24.08 7.93 -5.66
CA LYS A 98 -22.96 8.24 -6.58
C LYS A 98 -21.81 7.22 -6.56
N ILE A 99 -21.78 6.32 -5.59
CA ILE A 99 -20.62 5.47 -5.30
C ILE A 99 -21.03 4.01 -5.50
N ARG A 100 -20.66 3.45 -6.65
CA ARG A 100 -20.90 2.06 -7.02
C ARG A 100 -20.35 1.08 -5.99
N LEU A 101 -19.12 1.32 -5.53
CA LEU A 101 -18.46 0.51 -4.52
C LEU A 101 -17.39 1.28 -3.76
N LEU A 102 -17.63 1.51 -2.47
CA LEU A 102 -16.62 1.88 -1.48
C LEU A 102 -16.21 0.63 -0.73
N ARG A 103 -14.96 0.16 -0.85
CA ARG A 103 -14.52 -1.09 -0.21
C ARG A 103 -13.15 -1.04 0.43
N SER A 104 -13.01 -1.73 1.56
CA SER A 104 -11.74 -1.95 2.25
C SER A 104 -11.42 -3.44 2.38
N MET A 105 -10.13 -3.76 2.37
CA MET A 105 -9.57 -5.01 2.84
C MET A 105 -8.40 -4.68 3.78
N VAL A 106 -8.48 -5.16 5.01
CA VAL A 106 -7.37 -5.17 5.98
C VAL A 106 -6.85 -6.59 6.11
N ILE A 107 -5.54 -6.78 6.07
CA ILE A 107 -4.89 -8.05 6.38
C ILE A 107 -3.95 -7.83 7.56
N GLU A 108 -3.96 -8.70 8.56
CA GLU A 108 -3.14 -8.58 9.76
C GLU A 108 -2.62 -9.95 10.25
N ASN A 109 -1.31 -9.99 10.56
CA ASN A 109 -0.68 -11.03 11.39
C ASN A 109 0.50 -10.43 12.17
N GLU A 110 1.23 -11.22 12.98
CA GLU A 110 2.33 -10.69 13.82
C GLU A 110 3.43 -9.94 13.05
N THR A 111 3.63 -10.30 11.77
CA THR A 111 4.76 -9.90 10.93
C THR A 111 4.42 -8.85 9.86
N MET A 112 3.12 -8.59 9.63
CA MET A 112 2.62 -7.90 8.45
C MET A 112 1.25 -7.27 8.70
N GLN A 113 1.05 -6.05 8.18
CA GLN A 113 -0.26 -5.45 7.99
C GLN A 113 -0.42 -4.97 6.53
N VAL A 114 -1.62 -5.09 5.98
CA VAL A 114 -1.97 -4.60 4.62
C VAL A 114 -3.27 -3.82 4.70
N PHE A 115 -3.37 -2.76 3.91
CA PHE A 115 -4.57 -1.98 3.67
C PHE A 115 -4.76 -1.82 2.17
N ASP A 116 -5.94 -2.19 1.68
CA ASP A 116 -6.42 -1.86 0.34
C ASP A 116 -7.79 -1.19 0.50
N PHE A 117 -7.88 0.11 0.21
CA PHE A 117 -9.10 0.89 0.32
C PHE A 117 -9.30 1.71 -0.96
N ALA A 118 -10.49 1.64 -1.56
CA ALA A 118 -10.80 2.37 -2.77
C ALA A 118 -12.28 2.76 -2.85
N GLY A 119 -12.54 3.86 -3.55
CA GLY A 119 -13.88 4.33 -3.92
C GLY A 119 -14.05 4.33 -5.43
N PHE A 120 -14.97 3.51 -5.92
CA PHE A 120 -15.39 3.44 -7.32
C PHE A 120 -16.74 4.14 -7.49
N MET A 121 -16.80 5.09 -8.42
CA MET A 121 -18.00 5.87 -8.74
C MET A 121 -18.97 5.07 -9.63
N GLU A 122 -20.24 5.47 -9.65
CA GLU A 122 -21.13 5.09 -10.76
C GLU A 122 -20.70 5.82 -12.05
N PRO A 123 -20.89 5.24 -13.25
CA PRO A 123 -20.37 5.81 -14.52
C PRO A 123 -20.84 7.23 -14.86
N GLU A 124 -21.97 7.65 -14.31
CA GLU A 124 -22.55 8.99 -14.45
C GLU A 124 -21.75 10.07 -13.70
N TYR A 125 -20.77 9.70 -12.87
CA TYR A 125 -19.93 10.63 -12.11
C TYR A 125 -18.43 10.36 -12.38
N ASP A 126 -17.77 11.27 -13.08
CA ASP A 126 -16.39 11.11 -13.57
C ASP A 126 -15.29 11.36 -12.51
N THR A 127 -15.66 11.45 -11.23
CA THR A 127 -14.72 11.70 -10.12
C THR A 127 -13.61 10.64 -10.04
N PRO A 128 -12.34 11.03 -9.80
CA PRO A 128 -11.21 10.12 -9.67
C PRO A 128 -11.46 8.92 -8.75
N ILE A 129 -10.79 7.81 -9.03
CA ILE A 129 -10.82 6.61 -8.19
C ILE A 129 -9.93 6.86 -6.98
N PHE A 130 -10.51 6.97 -5.78
CA PHE A 130 -9.70 6.99 -4.56
C PHE A 130 -8.95 5.67 -4.41
N CYS A 131 -7.66 5.71 -4.11
CA CYS A 131 -6.82 4.52 -3.98
C CYS A 131 -5.80 4.66 -2.84
N ALA A 132 -5.93 3.81 -1.81
CA ALA A 132 -4.96 3.64 -0.74
C ALA A 132 -4.52 2.17 -0.67
N ASN A 133 -3.27 1.90 -1.05
CA ASN A 133 -2.64 0.58 -0.99
C ASN A 133 -1.38 0.65 -0.13
N PHE A 134 -1.49 0.21 1.12
CA PHE A 134 -0.39 0.20 2.09
C PHE A 134 0.00 -1.23 2.44
N PHE A 135 1.29 -1.53 2.37
CA PHE A 135 1.88 -2.77 2.87
C PHE A 135 2.92 -2.43 3.93
N THR A 136 2.81 -3.02 5.11
CA THR A 136 3.70 -2.77 6.24
C THR A 136 4.22 -4.08 6.81
N SER A 137 5.50 -4.07 7.13
CA SER A 137 6.24 -5.18 7.72
C SER A 137 7.20 -4.64 8.79
N ALA A 138 7.85 -5.54 9.54
CA ALA A 138 8.84 -5.15 10.55
C ALA A 138 10.00 -4.28 10.00
N ASN A 139 10.33 -4.39 8.70
CA ASN A 139 11.48 -3.70 8.08
C ASN A 139 11.10 -2.53 7.17
N VAL A 140 9.94 -2.57 6.51
CA VAL A 140 9.57 -1.62 5.45
C VAL A 140 8.07 -1.42 5.33
N ASN A 141 7.70 -0.16 5.07
CA ASN A 141 6.40 0.29 4.61
C ASN A 141 6.51 0.56 3.09
N ILE A 142 5.54 0.11 2.32
CA ILE A 142 5.39 0.40 0.89
C ILE A 142 3.98 0.96 0.73
N VAL A 143 3.89 2.21 0.25
CA VAL A 143 2.64 2.97 0.22
C VAL A 143 2.41 3.54 -1.17
N VAL A 144 1.18 3.38 -1.65
CA VAL A 144 0.58 4.20 -2.71
C VAL A 144 -0.69 4.82 -2.11
N LEU A 145 -0.74 6.14 -2.05
CA LEU A 145 -1.96 6.91 -1.80
C LEU A 145 -2.17 7.87 -2.97
N ASP A 146 -3.33 7.83 -3.61
CA ASP A 146 -3.63 8.66 -4.77
C ASP A 146 -5.13 8.83 -5.01
N LEU A 147 -5.46 9.85 -5.80
CA LEU A 147 -6.74 10.02 -6.47
C LEU A 147 -6.52 9.62 -7.94
N ASN A 148 -6.53 8.32 -8.24
CA ASN A 148 -6.20 7.82 -9.57
C ASN A 148 -7.16 8.43 -10.62
N PRO A 149 -6.67 9.05 -11.69
CA PRO A 149 -7.53 9.74 -12.66
C PRO A 149 -8.33 8.72 -13.46
N LEU A 150 -9.62 9.00 -13.67
CA LEU A 150 -10.46 8.16 -14.52
C LEU A 150 -10.00 8.26 -15.98
N HIS A 151 -9.81 9.49 -16.46
CA HIS A 151 -9.36 9.79 -17.82
C HIS A 151 -7.86 10.09 -17.87
N GLN A 152 -7.21 9.84 -19.02
CA GLN A 152 -5.77 10.04 -19.16
C GLN A 152 -5.39 11.53 -19.09
N LEU A 153 -4.31 11.84 -18.35
CA LEU A 153 -3.83 13.21 -18.13
C LEU A 153 -2.80 13.64 -19.19
N THR A 154 -3.06 13.35 -20.46
CA THR A 154 -2.21 13.77 -21.58
C THR A 154 -2.51 15.21 -21.96
N ASP A 155 -1.50 16.10 -21.87
CA ASP A 155 -1.55 17.52 -22.26
C ASP A 155 -2.64 18.37 -21.58
N GLN A 156 -2.42 18.73 -20.30
CA GLN A 156 -3.19 19.69 -19.50
C GLN A 156 -4.71 19.74 -19.81
N THR A 157 -5.36 18.59 -19.67
CA THR A 157 -6.79 18.44 -19.99
C THR A 157 -7.71 19.19 -19.01
N ASP A 158 -8.94 19.47 -19.45
CA ASP A 158 -10.04 19.93 -18.60
C ASP A 158 -10.20 19.06 -17.33
N TYR A 159 -9.96 17.75 -17.45
CA TYR A 159 -10.00 16.80 -16.34
C TYR A 159 -8.86 17.04 -15.32
N GLN A 160 -7.66 17.42 -15.78
CA GLN A 160 -6.58 17.81 -14.88
C GLN A 160 -6.92 19.10 -14.11
N GLU A 161 -7.46 20.12 -14.79
CA GLU A 161 -7.84 21.37 -14.12
C GLU A 161 -9.01 21.18 -13.15
N LYS A 162 -10.01 20.39 -13.55
CA LYS A 162 -11.22 20.08 -12.75
C LYS A 162 -10.88 19.45 -11.41
N TYR A 163 -9.92 18.52 -11.37
CA TYR A 163 -9.68 17.68 -10.18
C TYR A 163 -8.35 17.91 -9.45
N TYR A 164 -7.26 18.33 -10.12
CA TYR A 164 -5.91 18.24 -9.52
C TYR A 164 -5.25 19.59 -9.24
N ASN A 165 -5.33 20.54 -10.18
CA ASN A 165 -4.57 21.80 -10.12
C ASN A 165 -4.81 22.60 -8.81
N LYS A 166 -5.98 22.48 -8.21
CA LYS A 166 -6.39 23.22 -6.99
C LYS A 166 -5.99 22.55 -5.67
N ILE A 167 -5.49 21.30 -5.70
CA ILE A 167 -5.18 20.50 -4.50
C ILE A 167 -3.75 19.94 -4.45
N MET A 168 -2.86 20.38 -5.35
CA MET A 168 -1.43 20.02 -5.33
C MET A 168 -0.73 20.32 -3.99
N SER A 169 -1.24 21.29 -3.23
CA SER A 169 -0.81 21.62 -1.87
C SER A 169 -0.90 20.45 -0.88
N ILE A 170 -1.84 19.52 -1.06
CA ILE A 170 -1.94 18.31 -0.25
C ILE A 170 -0.71 17.42 -0.49
N TYR A 171 -0.28 17.24 -1.74
CA TYR A 171 0.95 16.52 -2.05
C TYR A 171 2.19 17.24 -1.47
N HIS A 172 2.30 18.57 -1.66
CA HIS A 172 3.45 19.35 -1.18
C HIS A 172 3.66 19.23 0.34
N LYS A 173 2.57 19.21 1.12
CA LYS A 173 2.58 19.06 2.58
C LYS A 173 3.22 17.74 3.07
N TYR A 174 3.19 16.69 2.24
CA TYR A 174 3.65 15.35 2.61
C TYR A 174 4.92 14.88 1.89
N ALA A 175 5.33 15.57 0.82
CA ALA A 175 6.43 15.17 -0.05
C ALA A 175 7.81 15.04 0.65
N GLU A 176 8.08 15.84 1.69
CA GLU A 176 9.32 15.75 2.48
C GLU A 176 9.31 14.54 3.44
N THR A 177 8.18 14.30 4.12
CA THR A 177 7.98 13.17 5.05
C THR A 177 7.95 11.83 4.32
N PHE A 178 7.39 11.83 3.10
CA PHE A 178 7.16 10.65 2.26
C PHE A 178 7.82 10.83 0.88
N PRO A 179 9.17 10.77 0.82
CA PRO A 179 9.91 10.89 -0.42
C PRO A 179 9.59 9.73 -1.38
N TRP A 180 9.80 9.99 -2.67
CA TRP A 180 9.51 9.06 -3.76
C TRP A 180 10.12 7.67 -3.54
N GLY A 181 9.31 6.61 -3.72
CA GLY A 181 9.67 5.21 -3.43
C GLY A 181 10.70 4.56 -4.36
N GLY A 182 11.41 5.35 -5.17
CA GLY A 182 12.30 4.88 -6.25
C GLY A 182 11.55 4.17 -7.37
N LYS A 183 12.28 3.47 -8.25
CA LYS A 183 11.69 2.78 -9.43
C LYS A 183 10.47 1.90 -9.13
N LEU A 184 9.47 2.00 -10.00
CA LEU A 184 8.23 1.23 -10.05
C LEU A 184 7.97 0.63 -11.45
N THR A 185 6.93 -0.19 -11.60
CA THR A 185 6.42 -0.67 -12.91
C THR A 185 6.10 0.53 -13.81
N GLY A 186 6.74 0.62 -15.00
CA GLY A 186 6.58 1.79 -15.88
C GLY A 186 5.13 2.05 -16.31
N GLU A 187 4.38 0.99 -16.63
CA GLU A 187 2.99 1.07 -17.07
C GLU A 187 2.02 1.52 -15.97
N SER A 188 2.39 1.40 -14.68
CA SER A 188 1.55 1.87 -13.57
C SER A 188 1.37 3.40 -13.59
N ILE A 189 2.29 4.14 -14.22
CA ILE A 189 2.20 5.59 -14.34
C ILE A 189 0.96 6.03 -15.16
N LYS A 190 0.46 5.17 -16.06
CA LYS A 190 -0.78 5.38 -16.85
C LYS A 190 -2.05 5.51 -15.99
N PHE A 191 -1.97 5.23 -14.69
CA PHE A 191 -3.11 5.20 -13.76
C PHE A 191 -2.89 6.06 -12.50
N PHE A 192 -1.80 6.83 -12.45
CA PHE A 192 -1.44 7.65 -11.30
C PHE A 192 -1.59 9.14 -11.61
N SER A 193 -2.06 9.91 -10.63
CA SER A 193 -2.18 11.36 -10.74
C SER A 193 -0.89 12.09 -10.32
N PRO A 194 -0.77 13.40 -10.59
CA PRO A 194 0.34 14.20 -10.06
C PRO A 194 0.41 14.26 -8.52
N LEU A 195 -0.66 13.88 -7.81
CA LEU A 195 -0.69 13.79 -6.35
C LEU A 195 -0.10 12.49 -5.81
N VAL A 196 0.23 11.50 -6.64
CA VAL A 196 0.54 10.14 -6.15
C VAL A 196 1.67 10.11 -5.11
N MET A 197 1.31 9.74 -3.88
CA MET A 197 2.26 9.49 -2.80
C MET A 197 2.72 8.03 -2.87
N TRP A 198 3.55 7.74 -3.87
CA TRP A 198 4.33 6.51 -3.95
C TRP A 198 5.60 6.64 -3.13
N THR A 199 5.67 5.93 -2.00
CA THR A 199 6.79 6.03 -1.05
C THR A 199 7.18 4.69 -0.44
N ARG A 200 8.40 4.61 0.09
CA ARG A 200 8.88 3.50 0.93
C ARG A 200 9.65 4.05 2.12
N PHE A 201 9.34 3.57 3.32
CA PHE A 201 9.98 4.07 4.54
C PHE A 201 10.12 3.03 5.66
N SER A 202 11.08 3.25 6.56
CA SER A 202 11.22 2.55 7.84
C SER A 202 10.15 3.00 8.83
N SER A 203 9.56 2.04 9.55
CA SER A 203 8.45 2.25 10.49
C SER A 203 8.82 3.15 11.67
N SER A 204 8.01 4.18 11.93
CA SER A 204 8.07 4.98 13.16
C SER A 204 6.68 5.53 13.50
N GLN A 205 6.37 5.69 14.79
CA GLN A 205 5.04 6.18 15.22
C GLN A 205 4.70 7.55 14.61
N GLU A 206 5.70 8.40 14.42
CA GLU A 206 5.58 9.71 13.75
C GLU A 206 5.17 9.55 12.28
N LYS A 207 5.88 8.73 11.49
CA LYS A 207 5.52 8.47 10.09
C LYS A 207 4.16 7.79 9.96
N HIS A 208 3.78 6.90 10.88
CA HIS A 208 2.46 6.29 10.85
C HIS A 208 1.34 7.30 11.14
N LYS A 209 1.55 8.24 12.09
CA LYS A 209 0.62 9.36 12.31
C LYS A 209 0.53 10.27 11.09
N ALA A 210 1.66 10.61 10.47
CA ALA A 210 1.68 11.42 9.25
C ALA A 210 0.98 10.71 8.06
N LEU A 211 1.10 9.38 7.96
CA LEU A 211 0.39 8.58 6.94
C LEU A 211 -1.12 8.59 7.16
N PHE A 212 -1.57 8.52 8.42
CA PHE A 212 -2.99 8.62 8.77
C PHE A 212 -3.56 10.02 8.42
N SER A 213 -2.83 11.09 8.73
CA SER A 213 -3.21 12.44 8.33
C SER A 213 -3.26 12.60 6.79
N ALA A 214 -2.24 12.10 6.08
CA ALA A 214 -2.22 12.13 4.62
C ALA A 214 -3.41 11.36 4.02
N PHE A 215 -3.67 10.14 4.51
CA PHE A 215 -4.82 9.33 4.11
C PHE A 215 -6.14 10.08 4.28
N LEU A 216 -6.38 10.70 5.44
CA LEU A 216 -7.60 11.45 5.70
C LEU A 216 -7.72 12.71 4.83
N GLU A 217 -6.65 13.45 4.58
CA GLU A 217 -6.70 14.68 3.78
C GLU A 217 -6.93 14.39 2.29
N TYR A 218 -6.32 13.33 1.74
CA TYR A 218 -6.65 12.86 0.37
C TYR A 218 -8.11 12.35 0.31
N TYR A 219 -8.56 11.62 1.34
CA TYR A 219 -9.93 11.08 1.35
C TYR A 219 -10.99 12.17 1.52
N GLN A 220 -10.74 13.20 2.32
CA GLN A 220 -11.61 14.36 2.44
C GLN A 220 -11.68 15.17 1.13
N ALA A 221 -10.57 15.32 0.41
CA ALA A 221 -10.59 15.92 -0.93
C ALA A 221 -11.46 15.10 -1.90
N TRP A 222 -11.35 13.76 -1.87
CA TRP A 222 -12.19 12.88 -2.68
C TRP A 222 -13.68 12.92 -2.30
N LEU A 223 -14.01 12.98 -1.01
CA LEU A 223 -15.39 13.16 -0.54
C LEU A 223 -15.97 14.49 -1.00
N GLU A 224 -15.18 15.57 -1.03
CA GLU A 224 -15.64 16.88 -1.51
C GLU A 224 -15.85 16.88 -3.03
N MET A 225 -14.96 16.25 -3.81
CA MET A 225 -15.20 15.97 -5.24
C MET A 225 -16.48 15.16 -5.46
N THR A 226 -16.69 14.12 -4.66
CA THR A 226 -17.88 13.26 -4.72
C THR A 226 -19.16 14.01 -4.35
N ASN A 227 -19.09 14.95 -3.42
CA ASN A 227 -20.20 15.84 -3.09
C ASN A 227 -20.52 16.79 -4.26
N GLN A 228 -19.49 17.48 -4.79
CA GLN A 228 -19.65 18.54 -5.80
C GLN A 228 -19.88 18.05 -7.24
N VAL A 229 -19.45 16.83 -7.60
CA VAL A 229 -19.59 16.30 -8.97
C VAL A 229 -21.06 16.22 -9.39
N ARG A 230 -21.33 16.68 -10.61
CA ARG A 230 -22.65 16.64 -11.24
C ARG A 230 -22.81 15.32 -12.02
N GLU A 231 -24.05 14.91 -12.18
CA GLU A 231 -24.43 13.79 -13.02
C GLU A 231 -24.17 14.13 -14.49
N GLU A 232 -23.51 13.24 -15.20
CA GLU A 232 -23.35 13.31 -16.64
C GLU A 232 -24.60 12.75 -17.33
N MET A 233 -25.20 13.57 -18.18
CA MET A 233 -26.44 13.25 -18.89
C MET A 233 -26.20 12.86 -20.35
N GLU A 234 -24.98 13.08 -20.88
CA GLU A 234 -24.61 12.73 -22.25
C GLU A 234 -24.21 11.23 -22.33
N PRO A 235 -24.99 10.36 -23.03
CA PRO A 235 -24.77 8.93 -22.96
C PRO A 235 -23.43 8.43 -23.51
N SER A 236 -22.74 9.17 -24.40
CA SER A 236 -21.41 8.80 -24.88
C SER A 236 -20.33 9.05 -23.82
N GLN A 237 -20.41 10.14 -23.07
CA GLN A 237 -19.53 10.44 -21.95
C GLN A 237 -19.74 9.48 -20.78
N VAL A 238 -20.99 9.10 -20.45
CA VAL A 238 -21.26 8.03 -19.47
C VAL A 238 -20.63 6.70 -19.91
N ARG A 239 -20.71 6.35 -21.21
CA ARG A 239 -20.02 5.17 -21.76
C ARG A 239 -18.49 5.29 -21.70
N ALA A 240 -17.93 6.49 -21.93
CA ALA A 240 -16.49 6.73 -21.83
C ALA A 240 -15.99 6.60 -20.38
N ASN A 241 -16.72 7.15 -19.42
CA ASN A 241 -16.46 6.99 -17.98
C ASN A 241 -16.50 5.50 -17.58
N CYS A 242 -17.51 4.76 -18.06
CA CYS A 242 -17.65 3.32 -17.82
C CYS A 242 -16.47 2.54 -18.41
N GLU A 243 -16.10 2.78 -19.68
CA GLU A 243 -14.97 2.10 -20.32
C GLU A 243 -13.63 2.42 -19.63
N ALA A 244 -13.44 3.66 -19.20
CA ALA A 244 -12.25 4.09 -18.46
C ALA A 244 -12.14 3.38 -17.10
N GLN A 245 -13.24 3.29 -16.34
CA GLN A 245 -13.26 2.53 -15.08
C GLN A 245 -13.01 1.04 -15.31
N HIS A 246 -13.67 0.45 -16.32
CA HIS A 246 -13.47 -0.95 -16.71
C HIS A 246 -12.02 -1.25 -17.12
N LYS A 247 -11.36 -0.32 -17.84
CA LYS A 247 -9.93 -0.42 -18.20
C LYS A 247 -9.02 -0.42 -16.96
N TYR A 248 -9.30 0.45 -15.99
CA TYR A 248 -8.58 0.49 -14.71
C TYR A 248 -8.73 -0.83 -13.93
N LEU A 249 -9.96 -1.32 -13.78
CA LEU A 249 -10.25 -2.57 -13.06
C LEU A 249 -9.60 -3.77 -13.76
N THR A 250 -9.68 -3.82 -15.10
CA THR A 250 -9.01 -4.85 -15.93
C THR A 250 -7.50 -4.83 -15.75
N TRP A 251 -6.88 -3.65 -15.69
CA TRP A 251 -5.45 -3.50 -15.41
C TRP A 251 -5.08 -4.06 -14.03
N ARG A 252 -5.74 -3.57 -12.97
CA ARG A 252 -5.47 -3.97 -11.58
C ARG A 252 -5.67 -5.47 -11.40
N ALA A 253 -6.83 -6.02 -11.82
CA ALA A 253 -7.19 -7.43 -11.67
C ALA A 253 -6.28 -8.42 -12.40
N GLN A 254 -5.40 -7.94 -13.31
CA GLN A 254 -4.39 -8.76 -13.98
C GLN A 254 -2.96 -8.50 -13.46
N LYS A 255 -2.61 -7.26 -13.06
CA LYS A 255 -1.21 -6.83 -12.84
C LYS A 255 -0.89 -6.28 -11.43
N ASP A 256 -1.85 -6.21 -10.51
CA ASP A 256 -1.63 -5.67 -9.17
C ASP A 256 -0.50 -6.40 -8.41
N PRO A 257 0.38 -5.66 -7.69
CA PRO A 257 1.50 -6.27 -6.99
C PRO A 257 1.12 -7.24 -5.86
N GLY A 258 -0.05 -7.08 -5.25
CA GLY A 258 -0.56 -7.85 -4.12
C GLY A 258 -1.04 -9.27 -4.45
N HIS A 259 -1.26 -9.59 -5.73
CA HIS A 259 -1.75 -10.91 -6.17
C HIS A 259 -0.98 -12.09 -5.55
N GLY A 260 0.35 -12.02 -5.56
CA GLY A 260 1.21 -13.09 -5.04
C GLY A 260 1.14 -13.26 -3.52
N LEU A 261 0.80 -12.19 -2.78
CA LEU A 261 0.55 -12.27 -1.34
C LEU A 261 -0.80 -12.95 -1.08
N LEU A 262 -1.86 -12.48 -1.75
CA LEU A 262 -3.21 -13.03 -1.56
C LEU A 262 -3.25 -14.53 -1.92
N LYS A 263 -2.66 -14.93 -3.05
CA LYS A 263 -2.51 -16.34 -3.46
C LYS A 263 -1.85 -17.21 -2.40
N ARG A 264 -0.85 -16.68 -1.66
CA ARG A 264 -0.19 -17.40 -0.56
C ARG A 264 -1.07 -17.51 0.69
N LEU A 265 -1.89 -16.48 0.96
CA LEU A 265 -2.73 -16.42 2.16
C LEU A 265 -4.02 -17.23 2.05
N VAL A 266 -4.68 -17.23 0.88
CA VAL A 266 -6.02 -17.85 0.70
C VAL A 266 -6.06 -18.93 -0.38
N GLY A 267 -4.94 -19.18 -1.08
CA GLY A 267 -4.85 -20.13 -2.19
C GLY A 267 -5.23 -19.52 -3.54
N GLU A 268 -4.74 -20.14 -4.62
CA GLU A 268 -4.88 -19.66 -6.01
C GLU A 268 -6.32 -19.33 -6.41
N ALA A 269 -7.24 -20.28 -6.21
CA ALA A 269 -8.64 -20.14 -6.63
C ALA A 269 -9.37 -19.02 -5.87
N LYS A 270 -9.23 -18.97 -4.53
CA LYS A 270 -9.91 -17.96 -3.71
C LYS A 270 -9.31 -16.57 -3.90
N ALA A 271 -7.99 -16.48 -4.13
CA ALA A 271 -7.36 -15.21 -4.47
C ALA A 271 -7.86 -14.68 -5.83
N LYS A 272 -7.98 -15.54 -6.85
CA LYS A 272 -8.55 -15.14 -8.15
C LYS A 272 -10.01 -14.68 -8.02
N GLU A 273 -10.82 -15.37 -7.22
CA GLU A 273 -12.19 -14.99 -6.90
C GLU A 273 -12.23 -13.60 -6.22
N MET A 274 -11.54 -13.41 -5.09
CA MET A 274 -11.51 -12.14 -4.35
C MET A 274 -10.99 -10.95 -5.18
N LEU A 275 -10.07 -11.19 -6.12
CA LEU A 275 -9.56 -10.13 -7.00
C LEU A 275 -10.62 -9.59 -7.96
N ARG A 276 -11.44 -10.47 -8.55
CA ARG A 276 -12.47 -10.09 -9.52
C ARG A 276 -13.77 -9.69 -8.83
N ASP A 277 -14.26 -10.54 -7.94
CA ASP A 277 -15.56 -10.39 -7.28
C ASP A 277 -15.60 -9.24 -6.24
N PHE A 278 -14.46 -8.89 -5.64
CA PHE A 278 -14.41 -7.93 -4.51
C PHE A 278 -13.47 -6.74 -4.76
N LEU A 279 -12.16 -6.98 -4.87
CA LEU A 279 -11.16 -5.89 -4.91
C LEU A 279 -11.31 -5.01 -6.16
N PHE A 280 -11.63 -5.63 -7.30
CA PHE A 280 -11.84 -4.97 -8.59
C PHE A 280 -13.19 -5.33 -9.22
N ASN A 281 -14.22 -5.50 -8.37
CA ASN A 281 -15.61 -5.71 -8.81
C ASN A 281 -16.04 -4.65 -9.85
N GLY A 282 -16.72 -5.08 -10.90
CA GLY A 282 -16.96 -4.32 -12.13
C GLY A 282 -16.11 -4.79 -13.31
N VAL A 283 -15.11 -5.66 -13.10
CA VAL A 283 -14.22 -6.21 -14.15
C VAL A 283 -14.85 -7.32 -15.02
N ASP A 284 -16.03 -7.84 -14.63
CA ASP A 284 -16.83 -8.76 -15.45
C ASP A 284 -18.19 -8.14 -15.85
N GLU A 285 -18.55 -6.99 -15.25
CA GLU A 285 -19.88 -6.39 -15.34
C GLU A 285 -19.92 -5.07 -16.14
N LEU A 286 -18.88 -4.20 -16.04
CA LEU A 286 -18.87 -2.88 -16.69
C LEU A 286 -18.48 -2.92 -18.18
N GLY A 287 -17.97 -4.05 -18.68
CA GLY A 287 -17.45 -4.13 -20.04
C GLY A 287 -17.21 -5.56 -20.53
N LYS A 288 -16.71 -5.65 -21.77
CA LYS A 288 -16.42 -6.93 -22.45
C LYS A 288 -15.04 -6.99 -23.13
N LYS A 289 -14.27 -5.88 -23.05
CA LYS A 289 -12.90 -5.81 -23.56
C LYS A 289 -11.97 -6.59 -22.62
N THR A 290 -11.19 -7.51 -23.16
CA THR A 290 -10.21 -8.29 -22.41
C THR A 290 -9.01 -7.42 -22.01
N PHE A 291 -8.09 -7.99 -21.23
CA PHE A 291 -6.81 -7.33 -20.92
C PHE A 291 -5.99 -7.03 -22.18
N ILE A 292 -6.03 -7.88 -23.21
CA ILE A 292 -5.31 -7.67 -24.48
C ILE A 292 -5.97 -6.55 -25.32
N ASP A 293 -7.29 -6.41 -25.29
CA ASP A 293 -8.00 -5.33 -26.00
C ASP A 293 -7.64 -3.92 -25.47
N TYR A 294 -7.16 -3.82 -24.24
CA TYR A 294 -6.69 -2.57 -23.63
C TYR A 294 -5.18 -2.40 -23.58
N PHE A 295 -4.44 -3.52 -23.51
CA PHE A 295 -2.99 -3.57 -23.31
C PHE A 295 -2.33 -4.59 -24.25
N PRO A 296 -2.44 -4.41 -25.58
CA PRO A 296 -1.93 -5.35 -26.57
C PRO A 296 -0.42 -5.54 -26.49
N GLU A 297 0.32 -4.61 -25.86
CA GLU A 297 1.77 -4.76 -25.60
C GLU A 297 2.12 -5.97 -24.70
N TYR A 298 1.14 -6.59 -24.05
CA TYR A 298 1.29 -7.81 -23.24
C TYR A 298 0.97 -9.11 -23.97
N GLN A 299 0.52 -9.08 -25.24
CA GLN A 299 0.19 -10.31 -25.95
C GLN A 299 1.46 -11.12 -26.26
N THR A 300 1.43 -12.42 -25.96
CA THR A 300 2.48 -13.38 -26.35
C THR A 300 2.20 -13.97 -27.74
N GLU A 301 3.21 -14.63 -28.33
CA GLU A 301 3.12 -15.23 -29.67
C GLU A 301 2.02 -16.31 -29.78
N ASP A 302 1.64 -16.94 -28.68
CA ASP A 302 0.52 -17.90 -28.58
C ASP A 302 -0.85 -17.23 -28.35
N GLY A 303 -0.90 -15.89 -28.34
CA GLY A 303 -2.10 -15.09 -28.13
C GLY A 303 -2.50 -14.87 -26.67
N THR A 304 -1.78 -15.45 -25.69
CA THR A 304 -2.10 -15.32 -24.26
C THR A 304 -1.58 -14.01 -23.63
N VAL A 305 -1.76 -13.84 -22.31
CA VAL A 305 -1.29 -12.66 -21.57
C VAL A 305 0.05 -12.96 -20.92
N SER A 306 1.10 -12.25 -21.33
CA SER A 306 2.45 -12.35 -20.76
C SER A 306 2.46 -12.27 -19.24
N ASP A 307 3.07 -13.25 -18.57
CA ASP A 307 3.26 -13.31 -17.10
C ASP A 307 4.09 -12.15 -16.54
N LYS A 308 4.86 -11.44 -17.38
CA LYS A 308 5.62 -10.27 -16.96
C LYS A 308 4.68 -9.24 -16.34
N ARG A 309 5.02 -8.71 -15.16
CA ARG A 309 4.32 -7.57 -14.54
C ARG A 309 4.46 -6.27 -15.37
N SER A 310 5.51 -6.19 -16.17
CA SER A 310 5.91 -5.02 -16.94
C SER A 310 6.61 -5.46 -18.22
N ILE A 311 6.30 -4.82 -19.33
CA ILE A 311 6.95 -4.99 -20.65
C ILE A 311 8.06 -3.94 -20.79
N ILE A 312 7.80 -2.70 -20.35
CA ILE A 312 8.76 -1.59 -20.31
C ILE A 312 9.87 -1.85 -19.27
N GLY A 313 9.52 -2.47 -18.15
CA GLY A 313 10.39 -2.70 -17.00
C GLY A 313 10.17 -1.69 -15.87
N LYS A 314 11.20 -1.54 -15.02
CA LYS A 314 11.14 -0.64 -13.87
C LYS A 314 11.71 0.74 -14.21
N SER A 315 10.85 1.75 -14.17
CA SER A 315 11.12 3.13 -14.58
C SER A 315 10.91 4.13 -13.44
N TYR A 316 11.19 5.41 -13.70
CA TYR A 316 10.96 6.54 -12.78
C TYR A 316 11.66 6.39 -11.41
N GLU A 317 12.99 6.51 -11.42
CA GLU A 317 13.80 6.54 -10.17
C GLU A 317 13.52 7.80 -9.33
N THR A 318 13.20 8.90 -10.00
CA THR A 318 12.66 10.14 -9.42
C THR A 318 11.17 10.28 -9.75
N ARG A 319 10.44 11.12 -8.99
CA ARG A 319 9.04 11.44 -9.29
C ARG A 319 8.94 12.09 -10.69
N PRO A 320 8.11 11.57 -11.61
CA PRO A 320 8.03 12.04 -13.00
C PRO A 320 7.04 13.21 -13.19
N TRP A 321 6.76 13.97 -12.13
CA TRP A 321 6.03 15.23 -12.20
C TRP A 321 6.83 16.32 -11.50
N ASP A 322 6.63 17.58 -11.91
CA ASP A 322 7.18 18.76 -11.24
C ASP A 322 6.33 19.17 -10.01
N LEU A 323 6.59 20.35 -9.45
CA LEU A 323 5.79 20.88 -8.34
C LEU A 323 4.39 21.37 -8.76
N THR A 324 4.18 21.81 -10.01
CA THR A 324 2.85 22.24 -10.50
C THR A 324 1.93 21.08 -10.86
N GLY A 325 2.49 19.89 -11.11
CA GLY A 325 1.77 18.70 -11.55
C GLY A 325 1.85 18.44 -13.06
N GLN A 326 2.75 19.11 -13.76
CA GLN A 326 3.15 18.78 -15.14
C GLN A 326 4.00 17.51 -15.14
N PHE A 327 3.77 16.61 -16.10
CA PHE A 327 4.57 15.40 -16.29
C PHE A 327 5.91 15.73 -16.98
N ILE A 328 6.99 15.12 -16.51
CA ILE A 328 8.39 15.41 -16.90
C ILE A 328 9.27 14.13 -17.00
N GLY A 329 8.68 12.94 -17.04
CA GLY A 329 9.38 11.64 -16.91
C GLY A 329 9.58 10.83 -18.18
#